data_AF-A0A3P7LK38-F1
#
_entry.id   AF-A0A3P7LK38-F1
#
_cell.length_a   1.000
_cell.length_b   1.000
_cell.length_c   1.000
_cell.angle_alpha   90.00
_cell.angle_beta   90.00
_cell.angle_gamma   90.00
#
_symmetry.space_group_name_H-M   'P 1'
#
loop_
_entity.id
_entity.type
_entity.pdbx_description
1 polymer ?
#
loop_
_entity_poly.entity_id
_entity_poly.type
_entity_poly.pdbx_seq_one_letter_code
_entity_poly.pdbx_strand_id
1 'polypeptide(L)'
;MEEEANNQLPFLDVQFTKPADGKIWKTVYRKTTNTWRILHFQSNHPVGHKRDCVRTLFRRVQTRCSDDSGKQEEMKDLHVLLKPKVIRSPSSASASKSLSFIGRAKESQNSGSPSPT
;
A
#
# COMPACT_ATOMS: atom_id res chain seq x y z
N MET A 1 -2.50 -8.46 -27.61
CA MET A 1 -2.90 -9.58 -26.73
C MET A 1 -2.00 -9.53 -25.51
N GLU A 2 -2.46 -9.93 -24.32
CA GLU A 2 -1.55 -10.10 -23.18
C GLU A 2 -0.87 -11.46 -23.31
N GLU A 3 0.45 -11.49 -23.12
CA GLU A 3 1.27 -12.68 -23.34
C GLU A 3 1.96 -13.08 -22.04
N GLU A 4 1.92 -14.38 -21.73
CA GLU A 4 2.65 -14.95 -20.62
C GLU A 4 4.12 -15.13 -21.04
N ALA A 5 5.04 -14.52 -20.29
CA ALA A 5 6.47 -14.65 -20.50
C ALA A 5 7.16 -14.93 -19.17
N ASN A 6 8.10 -15.88 -19.13
CA ASN A 6 8.83 -16.24 -17.91
C ASN A 6 7.91 -16.56 -16.71
N ASN A 7 6.83 -17.32 -16.94
CA ASN A 7 5.80 -17.66 -15.94
C ASN A 7 5.10 -16.43 -15.30
N GLN A 8 5.17 -15.28 -15.96
CA GLN A 8 4.58 -14.03 -15.53
C GLN A 8 3.59 -13.52 -16.58
N LEU A 9 2.41 -13.12 -16.12
CA LEU A 9 1.37 -12.53 -16.95
C LEU A 9 0.94 -11.19 -16.35
N PRO A 10 1.31 -10.06 -16.97
CA PRO A 10 0.83 -8.74 -16.55
C PRO A 10 -0.59 -8.50 -17.10
N PHE A 11 -1.57 -8.28 -16.21
CA PHE A 11 -2.94 -7.88 -16.54
C PHE A 11 -3.33 -6.64 -15.73
N LEU A 12 -3.70 -5.55 -16.42
CA LEU A 12 -3.95 -4.23 -15.82
C LEU A 12 -2.75 -3.77 -14.96
N ASP A 13 -2.95 -3.59 -13.65
CA ASP A 13 -1.90 -3.25 -12.66
C ASP A 13 -1.50 -4.44 -11.77
N VAL A 14 -1.90 -5.68 -12.10
CA VAL A 14 -1.46 -6.90 -11.38
C VAL A 14 -0.53 -7.69 -12.29
N GLN A 15 0.54 -8.23 -11.72
CA GLN A 15 1.33 -9.28 -12.35
C GLN A 15 1.01 -10.60 -11.67
N PHE A 16 0.58 -11.56 -12.47
CA PHE A 16 0.34 -12.92 -12.03
C PHE A 16 1.58 -13.75 -12.27
N THR A 17 2.05 -14.45 -11.24
CA THR A 17 3.19 -15.36 -11.33
C THR A 17 2.73 -16.77 -10.96
N LYS A 18 3.14 -17.77 -11.75
CA LYS A 18 2.86 -19.19 -11.50
C LYS A 18 4.18 -19.94 -11.23
N PRO A 19 4.61 -20.06 -9.95
CA PRO A 19 5.74 -20.88 -9.56
C PRO A 19 5.44 -22.39 -9.72
N ALA A 20 6.47 -23.21 -9.58
CA ALA A 20 6.39 -24.67 -9.67
C ALA A 20 5.38 -25.31 -8.68
N ASP A 21 5.09 -24.61 -7.57
CA ASP A 21 4.14 -25.04 -6.54
C ASP A 21 2.66 -25.02 -6.99
N GLY A 22 2.38 -24.59 -8.22
CA GLY A 22 1.02 -24.53 -8.80
C GLY A 22 0.12 -23.43 -8.22
N LYS A 23 0.58 -22.70 -7.19
CA LYS A 23 -0.15 -21.57 -6.60
C LYS A 23 0.04 -20.29 -7.41
N ILE A 24 -1.03 -19.53 -7.59
CA ILE A 24 -0.96 -18.22 -8.26
C ILE A 24 -0.55 -17.14 -7.26
N TRP A 25 0.52 -16.44 -7.58
CA TRP A 25 0.98 -15.26 -6.85
C TRP A 25 0.61 -13.98 -7.60
N LYS A 26 0.34 -12.93 -6.84
CA LYS A 26 -0.04 -11.63 -7.36
C LYS A 26 0.91 -10.58 -6.81
N THR A 27 1.50 -9.80 -7.70
CA THR A 27 2.32 -8.63 -7.38
C THR A 27 1.78 -7.41 -8.13
N VAL A 28 2.20 -6.21 -7.75
CA VAL A 28 1.81 -5.00 -8.50
C VAL A 28 2.62 -4.92 -9.78
N TYR A 29 1.92 -4.82 -10.91
CA TYR A 29 2.55 -4.52 -12.19
C TYR A 29 2.59 -3.02 -12.40
N ARG A 30 3.79 -2.47 -12.62
CA ARG A 30 3.99 -1.05 -12.91
C ARG A 30 4.42 -0.88 -14.36
N LYS A 31 3.55 -0.29 -15.18
CA LYS A 31 3.94 0.19 -16.50
C LYS A 31 4.91 1.35 -16.36
N THR A 32 5.83 1.48 -17.31
CA THR A 32 6.77 2.61 -17.41
C THR A 32 6.06 3.97 -17.50
N THR A 33 4.83 3.99 -18.02
CA THR A 33 4.00 5.19 -18.10
C THR A 33 3.26 5.53 -16.79
N ASN A 34 3.32 4.68 -15.76
CA ASN A 34 2.65 4.93 -14.49
C ASN A 34 3.37 6.05 -13.73
N THR A 35 2.77 7.23 -13.69
CA THR A 35 3.35 8.41 -13.02
C THR A 35 2.85 8.62 -11.60
N TRP A 36 2.20 7.61 -10.97
CA TRP A 36 1.66 7.71 -9.61
C TRP A 36 0.86 9.01 -9.36
N ARG A 37 -0.02 9.39 -10.31
CA ARG A 37 -0.75 10.66 -10.21
C ARG A 37 -1.97 10.50 -9.31
N ILE A 38 -2.05 11.36 -8.30
CA ILE A 38 -3.22 11.52 -7.44
C ILE A 38 -3.77 12.94 -7.57
N LEU A 39 -5.07 13.08 -7.32
CA LEU A 39 -5.71 14.38 -7.23
C LEU A 39 -5.01 15.23 -6.16
N HIS A 40 -4.71 16.48 -6.51
CA HIS A 40 -4.13 17.41 -5.56
C HIS A 40 -5.13 17.73 -4.45
N PHE A 41 -4.67 17.83 -3.20
CA PHE A 41 -5.60 18.08 -2.08
C PHE A 41 -6.31 19.43 -2.18
N GLN A 42 -5.69 20.44 -2.81
CA GLN A 42 -6.28 21.76 -3.02
C GLN A 42 -7.15 21.87 -4.29
N SER A 43 -7.32 20.80 -5.06
CA SER A 43 -8.23 20.80 -6.22
C SER A 43 -9.66 21.15 -5.81
N ASN A 44 -10.48 21.65 -6.73
CA ASN A 44 -11.89 21.98 -6.46
C ASN A 44 -12.80 20.73 -6.43
N HIS A 45 -12.41 19.71 -5.65
CA HIS A 45 -13.21 18.51 -5.41
C HIS A 45 -13.66 18.44 -3.94
N PRO A 46 -14.83 17.84 -3.66
CA PRO A 46 -15.30 17.60 -2.28
C PRO A 46 -14.25 16.85 -1.45
N VAL A 47 -14.12 17.25 -0.18
CA VAL A 47 -13.15 16.64 0.75
C VAL A 47 -13.40 15.14 0.94
N GLY A 48 -14.67 14.72 0.94
CA GLY A 48 -15.05 13.30 1.02
C GLY A 48 -14.41 12.46 -0.09
N HIS A 49 -14.51 12.91 -1.34
CA HIS A 49 -13.94 12.19 -2.48
C HIS A 49 -12.41 12.12 -2.43
N LYS A 50 -11.73 13.19 -2.02
CA LYS A 50 -10.27 13.17 -1.83
C LYS A 50 -9.86 12.15 -0.77
N ARG A 51 -10.58 12.09 0.34
CA ARG A 51 -10.35 11.11 1.42
C ARG A 51 -10.61 9.68 0.93
N ASP A 52 -11.69 9.47 0.17
CA ASP A 52 -12.03 8.16 -0.38
C ASP A 52 -11.02 7.69 -1.43
N CYS A 53 -10.44 8.60 -2.23
CA CYS A 53 -9.34 8.26 -3.13
C CYS A 53 -8.15 7.69 -2.34
N VAL A 54 -7.72 8.38 -1.28
CA VAL A 54 -6.61 7.92 -0.42
C VAL A 54 -6.95 6.59 0.23
N ARG A 55 -8.15 6.44 0.81
CA ARG A 55 -8.61 5.19 1.43
C ARG A 55 -8.62 4.03 0.45
N THR A 56 -9.05 4.29 -0.79
CA THR A 56 -9.09 3.29 -1.86
C THR A 56 -7.68 2.85 -2.27
N LEU A 57 -6.70 3.76 -2.32
CA LEU A 57 -5.31 3.41 -2.61
C LEU A 57 -4.73 2.46 -1.56
N PHE A 58 -4.91 2.77 -0.28
CA PHE A 58 -4.47 1.88 0.81
C PHE A 58 -5.16 0.51 0.77
N ARG A 59 -6.46 0.47 0.51
CA ARG A 59 -7.19 -0.79 0.37
C ARG A 59 -6.67 -1.61 -0.82
N ARG A 60 -6.35 -0.97 -1.94
CA ARG A 60 -5.82 -1.65 -3.13
C ARG A 60 -4.52 -2.36 -2.83
N VAL A 61 -3.57 -1.72 -2.13
CA VAL A 61 -2.30 -2.34 -1.74
C VAL A 61 -2.52 -3.65 -0.98
N GLN A 62 -3.46 -3.66 -0.03
CA GLN A 62 -3.76 -4.88 0.74
C GLN A 62 -4.33 -6.02 -0.12
N THR A 63 -5.14 -5.68 -1.13
CA THR A 63 -5.80 -6.68 -1.98
C THR A 63 -4.96 -7.18 -3.15
N ARG A 64 -3.95 -6.41 -3.58
CA ARG A 64 -3.28 -6.61 -4.87
C ARG A 64 -2.02 -7.47 -4.78
N CYS A 65 -1.32 -7.42 -3.65
CA CYS A 65 -0.17 -8.27 -3.35
C CYS A 65 -0.60 -9.46 -2.49
N SER A 66 -0.16 -10.66 -2.87
CA SER A 66 -0.36 -11.86 -2.04
C SER A 66 0.65 -11.94 -0.89
N ASP A 67 1.86 -11.43 -1.08
CA ASP A 67 2.94 -11.47 -0.09
C ASP A 67 2.93 -10.23 0.83
N ASP A 68 3.57 -10.33 2.00
CA ASP A 68 3.65 -9.20 2.92
C ASP A 68 4.79 -8.24 2.59
N SER A 69 5.86 -8.69 1.91
CA SER A 69 6.98 -7.81 1.52
C SER A 69 6.53 -6.83 0.45
N GLY A 70 5.86 -7.30 -0.60
CA GLY A 70 5.29 -6.46 -1.66
C GLY A 70 4.21 -5.51 -1.13
N LYS A 71 3.40 -5.92 -0.15
CA LYS A 71 2.48 -4.98 0.53
C LYS A 71 3.25 -3.87 1.24
N GLN A 72 4.34 -4.18 1.92
CA GLN A 72 5.14 -3.18 2.64
C GLN A 72 5.85 -2.21 1.69
N GLU A 73 6.36 -2.69 0.56
CA GLU A 73 7.00 -1.86 -0.46
C GLU A 73 6.00 -0.87 -1.07
N GLU A 74 4.86 -1.37 -1.54
CA GLU A 74 3.77 -0.54 -2.08
C GLU A 74 3.24 0.47 -1.04
N MET A 75 3.18 0.06 0.22
CA MET A 75 2.82 0.95 1.31
C MET A 75 3.84 2.08 1.48
N LYS A 76 5.15 1.79 1.42
CA LYS A 76 6.21 2.82 1.50
C LYS A 76 6.09 3.81 0.35
N ASP A 77 5.84 3.34 -0.86
CA ASP A 77 5.70 4.19 -2.04
C ASP A 77 4.47 5.11 -1.93
N LEU A 78 3.33 4.59 -1.44
CA LEU A 78 2.17 5.43 -1.15
C LEU A 78 2.47 6.51 -0.10
N HIS A 79 3.23 6.19 0.95
CA HIS A 79 3.61 7.20 1.94
C HIS A 79 4.49 8.28 1.32
N VAL A 80 5.46 7.91 0.48
CA VAL A 80 6.30 8.88 -0.23
C VAL A 80 5.46 9.78 -1.14
N LEU A 81 4.51 9.20 -1.87
CA LEU A 81 3.63 9.94 -2.76
C LEU A 81 2.72 10.96 -2.03
N LEU A 82 2.25 10.59 -0.84
CA LEU A 82 1.33 11.42 -0.05
C LEU A 82 2.07 12.46 0.81
N LYS A 83 3.33 12.22 1.19
CA LYS A 83 4.16 13.09 2.04
C LYS A 83 4.25 14.56 1.57
N PRO A 84 4.50 14.88 0.28
CA PRO A 84 4.64 16.26 -0.16
C PRO A 84 3.32 16.92 -0.62
N LYS A 85 2.21 16.19 -0.70
CA LYS A 85 0.93 16.66 -1.28
C LYS A 85 -0.22 16.81 -0.27
N VAL A 86 -0.05 16.27 0.92
CA VAL A 86 -0.92 16.48 2.08
C VAL A 86 -0.06 17.28 3.06
N ILE A 87 -0.61 18.34 3.65
CA ILE A 87 0.03 19.23 4.64
C ILE A 87 0.73 20.46 4.04
N ARG A 88 -0.09 21.43 3.64
CA ARG A 88 -0.02 22.81 4.17
C ARG A 88 -1.44 23.40 4.21
N SER A 89 -2.27 22.86 5.09
CA SER A 89 -3.44 23.59 5.60
C SER A 89 -3.10 24.02 7.03
N PRO A 90 -3.09 25.32 7.37
CA PRO A 90 -2.66 25.82 8.68
C PRO A 90 -3.68 25.61 9.80
N SER A 91 -4.78 24.89 9.53
CA SER A 91 -5.86 24.69 10.51
C SER A 91 -6.11 23.20 10.74
N SER A 92 -6.19 22.84 12.03
CA SER A 92 -6.49 21.53 12.62
C SER A 92 -5.28 20.64 12.95
N ALA A 93 -4.74 20.87 14.14
CA ALA A 93 -3.93 19.94 14.95
C ALA A 93 -4.65 18.62 15.31
N SER A 94 -5.63 18.16 14.52
CA SER A 94 -6.49 17.00 14.81
C SER A 94 -6.25 15.81 13.89
N ALA A 95 -5.63 16.01 12.72
CA ALA A 95 -5.37 14.92 11.76
C ALA A 95 -4.20 14.00 12.16
N SER A 96 -3.32 14.44 13.07
CA SER A 96 -2.17 13.63 13.52
C SER A 96 -2.55 12.45 14.42
N LYS A 97 -3.83 12.31 14.83
CA LYS A 97 -4.27 11.19 15.68
C LYS A 97 -4.57 9.90 14.91
N SER A 98 -4.84 9.94 13.61
CA SER A 98 -5.16 8.70 12.86
C SER A 98 -3.92 7.94 12.37
N LEU A 99 -2.74 8.56 12.39
CA LEU A 99 -1.47 7.94 12.00
C LEU A 99 -0.72 7.29 13.17
N SER A 100 -1.11 7.57 14.42
CA SER A 100 -0.53 6.93 15.61
C SER A 100 -1.19 5.61 16.01
N PHE A 101 -2.27 5.19 15.35
CA PHE A 101 -2.98 3.95 15.73
C PHE A 101 -2.42 2.66 15.10
N ILE A 102 -1.56 2.77 14.08
CA ILE A 102 -0.97 1.59 13.41
C ILE A 102 0.43 1.22 14.00
N GLY A 103 0.98 2.05 14.88
CA GLY A 103 2.33 1.88 15.45
C GLY A 103 2.41 1.17 16.81
N ARG A 104 1.29 0.72 17.41
CA ARG A 104 1.27 0.20 18.80
C ARG A 104 0.79 -1.25 18.93
N ALA A 105 1.17 -2.11 17.96
CA ALA A 105 0.85 -3.54 17.97
C ALA A 105 2.10 -4.43 17.82
N LYS A 106 3.26 -3.97 18.30
CA LYS A 106 4.53 -4.73 18.32
C LYS A 106 5.27 -4.49 19.65
N GLU A 107 4.58 -4.61 20.78
CA GLU A 107 5.24 -4.64 22.10
C GLU A 107 4.35 -5.34 23.15
N SER A 108 4.01 -6.60 22.87
CA SER A 108 3.49 -7.53 23.87
C SER A 108 3.64 -8.94 23.33
N GLN A 109 4.88 -9.44 23.30
CA GLN A 109 5.27 -10.85 23.43
C GLN A 109 6.80 -10.86 23.65
N ASN A 110 7.25 -10.29 24.77
CA ASN A 110 8.51 -10.71 25.36
C ASN A 110 8.38 -10.63 26.88
N SER A 111 7.81 -11.69 27.46
CA SER A 111 7.89 -11.95 28.89
C SER A 111 8.04 -13.46 29.08
N GLY A 112 9.31 -13.89 29.21
CA GLY A 112 9.77 -14.93 30.13
C GLY A 112 9.19 -16.34 30.02
N SER A 113 10.01 -17.25 29.51
CA SER A 113 10.01 -18.66 29.90
C SER A 113 11.35 -19.00 30.59
N PRO A 114 11.37 -19.56 31.81
CA PRO A 114 12.62 -19.95 32.48
C PRO A 114 13.03 -21.40 32.16
N SER A 115 14.34 -21.55 31.90
CA SER A 115 15.26 -22.68 32.16
C SER A 115 14.99 -24.09 31.58
N PRO A 116 15.99 -24.71 30.91
CA PRO A 116 16.06 -26.16 30.77
C PRO A 116 16.81 -26.82 31.95
N THR A 117 16.48 -28.08 32.18
CA THR A 117 17.09 -29.07 33.11
C THR A 117 18.60 -29.16 33.03
#